data_AF-A0A8W8K9I4-F1
#
_entry.id   AF-A0A8W8K9I4-F1
#
_cell.length_a   1.000
_cell.length_b   1.000
_cell.length_c   1.000
_cell.angle_alpha   90.00
_cell.angle_beta   90.00
_cell.angle_gamma   90.00
#
_symmetry.space_group_name_H-M   'P 1'
#
loop_
_entity.id
_entity.type
_entity.pdbx_description
1 polymer ?
#
loop_
_entity_poly.entity_id
_entity_poly.type
_entity_poly.pdbx_seq_one_letter_code
_entity_poly.pdbx_strand_id
1 'polypeptide(L)'
;MTNVPKSSLSKNVLQMKFMQRSALQIEKEKSEEEKQKVIDDEHWVLDLPETEHKESRYVIERSIACIEELQYGRFSFNGCNPEVEKLMKIHSKDKELEAAATREAQNSVNDQEMADRYLSLSHTIAKKFAKKRKHAEIDESFDKANDSMDIEEEIPKSQKKKSSKRKFMKPKDE
;
A
#
# COMPACT_ATOMS: atom_id res chain seq x y z
N MET A 1 -10.08 -28.48 40.63
CA MET A 1 -10.92 -27.46 39.97
C MET A 1 -12.37 -27.78 40.29
N THR A 2 -13.07 -26.91 41.02
CA THR A 2 -14.43 -27.16 41.48
C THR A 2 -15.42 -26.93 40.33
N ASN A 3 -16.06 -27.99 39.84
CA ASN A 3 -17.19 -27.92 38.92
C ASN A 3 -18.37 -27.26 39.65
N VAL A 4 -18.47 -25.93 39.56
CA VAL A 4 -19.64 -25.21 40.03
C VAL A 4 -20.78 -25.51 39.05
N PRO A 5 -21.90 -26.09 39.49
CA PRO A 5 -23.02 -26.35 38.60
C PRO A 5 -23.53 -25.01 38.06
N LYS A 6 -23.48 -24.85 36.73
CA LYS A 6 -24.01 -23.66 36.05
C LYS A 6 -25.51 -23.59 36.35
N SER A 7 -25.97 -22.47 36.90
CA SER A 7 -27.40 -22.24 37.16
C SER A 7 -28.17 -22.20 35.83
N SER A 8 -28.97 -23.22 35.54
CA SER A 8 -29.80 -23.28 34.34
C SER A 8 -31.24 -22.88 34.63
N LEU A 9 -31.87 -22.19 33.67
CA LEU A 9 -33.31 -21.92 33.71
C LEU A 9 -34.13 -23.20 33.57
N SER A 10 -35.37 -23.19 34.07
CA SER A 10 -36.27 -24.34 33.94
C SER A 10 -36.70 -24.56 32.49
N LYS A 11 -36.99 -25.82 32.13
CA LYS A 11 -37.39 -26.21 30.77
C LYS A 11 -38.61 -25.44 30.26
N ASN A 12 -39.60 -25.21 31.13
CA ASN A 12 -40.80 -24.46 30.79
C ASN A 12 -40.52 -22.99 30.45
N VAL A 13 -39.60 -22.35 31.17
CA VAL A 13 -39.20 -20.96 30.88
C VAL A 13 -38.44 -20.89 29.55
N LEU A 14 -37.53 -21.85 29.30
CA LEU A 14 -36.75 -21.90 28.07
C LEU A 14 -37.60 -22.13 26.81
N GLN A 15 -38.75 -22.81 26.94
CA GLN A 15 -39.69 -23.06 25.85
C GLN A 15 -40.57 -21.83 25.50
N MET A 16 -40.55 -20.78 26.33
CA MET A 16 -41.31 -19.56 26.06
C MET A 16 -40.79 -18.86 24.80
N LYS A 17 -41.70 -18.19 24.06
CA LYS A 17 -41.39 -17.55 22.77
C LYS A 17 -40.20 -16.59 22.83
N PHE A 18 -40.06 -15.84 23.93
CA PHE A 18 -38.96 -14.90 24.11
C PHE A 18 -37.60 -15.58 24.36
N MET A 19 -37.60 -16.84 24.82
CA MET A 19 -36.39 -17.63 25.07
C MET A 19 -35.97 -18.51 23.88
N GLN A 20 -36.77 -18.57 22.80
CA GLN A 20 -36.51 -19.46 21.66
C GLN A 20 -35.14 -19.29 21.03
N ARG A 21 -34.62 -18.06 20.91
CA ARG A 21 -33.28 -17.82 20.33
C ARG A 21 -32.18 -18.41 21.22
N SER A 22 -32.27 -18.18 22.53
CA SER A 22 -31.33 -18.74 23.51
C SER A 22 -31.44 -20.26 23.59
N ALA A 23 -32.66 -20.81 23.55
CA ALA A 23 -32.91 -22.24 23.53
C ALA A 23 -32.25 -22.91 22.32
N LEU A 24 -32.47 -22.36 21.11
CA LEU A 24 -31.85 -22.84 19.87
C LEU A 24 -30.32 -22.74 19.89
N GLN A 25 -29.78 -21.67 20.49
CA GLN A 25 -28.34 -21.51 20.61
C GLN A 25 -27.71 -22.55 21.55
N ILE A 26 -28.35 -22.83 22.69
CA ILE A 26 -27.92 -23.86 23.64
C ILE A 26 -28.01 -25.25 23.01
N GLU A 27 -29.08 -25.54 22.26
CA GLU A 27 -29.23 -26.81 21.55
C GLU A 27 -28.18 -26.98 20.45
N LYS A 28 -27.89 -25.91 19.70
CA LYS A 28 -26.82 -25.90 18.70
C LYS A 28 -25.46 -26.18 19.32
N GLU A 29 -25.11 -25.48 20.41
CA GLU A 29 -23.85 -25.68 21.14
C GLU A 29 -23.73 -27.12 21.66
N LYS A 30 -24.79 -27.66 22.27
CA LYS A 30 -24.80 -29.07 22.69
C LYS A 30 -24.63 -30.04 21.52
N SER A 31 -25.29 -29.79 20.40
CA SER A 31 -25.16 -30.64 19.21
C SER A 31 -23.75 -30.55 18.60
N GLU A 32 -23.07 -29.41 18.74
CA GLU A 32 -21.68 -29.23 18.30
C GLU A 32 -20.72 -29.93 19.26
N GLU A 33 -20.93 -29.82 20.58
CA GLU A 33 -20.17 -30.58 21.59
C GLU A 33 -20.32 -32.09 21.42
N GLU A 34 -21.53 -32.58 21.14
CA GLU A 34 -21.80 -33.99 20.87
C GLU A 34 -21.10 -34.45 19.59
N LYS A 35 -21.17 -33.66 18.51
CA LYS A 35 -20.43 -33.95 17.28
C LYS A 35 -18.93 -33.96 17.51
N GLN A 36 -18.40 -33.02 18.28
CA GLN A 36 -16.98 -32.95 18.58
C GLN A 36 -16.55 -34.17 19.39
N LYS A 37 -17.35 -34.60 20.39
CA LYS A 37 -17.08 -35.84 21.14
C LYS A 37 -17.08 -37.06 20.26
N VAL A 38 -18.06 -37.19 19.35
CA VAL A 38 -18.10 -38.29 18.38
C VAL A 38 -16.87 -38.26 17.49
N ILE A 39 -16.47 -37.08 17.00
CA ILE A 39 -15.24 -36.91 16.22
C ILE A 39 -14.03 -37.35 17.04
N ASP A 40 -13.89 -36.91 18.29
CA ASP A 40 -12.75 -37.24 19.15
C ASP A 40 -12.70 -38.74 19.50
N ASP A 41 -13.86 -39.39 19.66
CA ASP A 41 -13.99 -40.82 19.96
C ASP A 41 -13.69 -41.70 18.72
N GLU A 42 -14.07 -41.24 17.51
CA GLU A 42 -13.95 -41.99 16.25
C GLU A 42 -12.65 -41.68 15.47
N HIS A 43 -12.12 -40.46 15.55
CA HIS A 43 -10.95 -40.03 14.78
C HIS A 43 -9.67 -40.41 15.51
N TRP A 44 -9.15 -41.58 15.19
CA TRP A 44 -7.79 -41.95 15.58
C TRP A 44 -6.82 -41.32 14.58
N VAL A 45 -5.98 -40.39 15.05
CA VAL A 45 -4.86 -39.87 14.27
C VAL A 45 -3.73 -40.90 14.33
N LEU A 46 -3.33 -41.42 13.17
CA LEU A 46 -2.16 -42.28 13.06
C LEU A 46 -0.96 -41.39 12.71
N ASP A 47 -0.12 -41.13 13.70
CA ASP A 47 1.12 -40.35 13.53
C ASP A 47 2.13 -41.14 12.68
N LEU A 48 2.03 -40.97 11.36
CA LEU A 48 2.95 -41.55 10.39
C LEU A 48 4.05 -40.51 10.09
N PRO A 49 5.28 -40.69 10.60
CA PRO A 49 6.37 -39.73 10.40
C PRO A 49 6.77 -39.55 8.92
N GLU A 50 6.35 -40.45 8.03
CA GLU A 50 6.69 -40.39 6.61
C GLU A 50 5.66 -39.61 5.76
N THR A 51 4.43 -39.41 6.26
CA THR A 51 3.36 -38.72 5.52
C THR A 51 3.36 -37.21 5.77
N GLU A 52 3.77 -36.75 6.95
CA GLU A 52 3.91 -35.32 7.24
C GLU A 52 4.96 -34.65 6.35
N HIS A 53 5.99 -35.39 5.94
CA HIS A 53 7.06 -34.87 5.08
C HIS A 53 6.75 -34.96 3.58
N LYS A 54 5.62 -35.56 3.20
CA LYS A 54 5.18 -35.69 1.79
C LYS A 54 3.98 -34.80 1.53
N GLU A 55 4.04 -33.54 1.96
CA GLU A 55 3.18 -32.51 1.38
C GLU A 55 3.42 -32.48 -0.13
N SER A 56 2.32 -32.48 -0.90
CA SER A 56 2.42 -32.48 -2.35
C SER A 56 3.06 -31.17 -2.81
N ARG A 57 4.19 -31.26 -3.53
CA ARG A 57 4.89 -30.08 -4.09
C ARG A 57 4.03 -29.23 -5.03
N TYR A 58 2.94 -29.79 -5.55
CA TYR A 58 2.03 -29.13 -6.48
C TYR A 58 0.60 -29.27 -6.00
N VAL A 59 -0.14 -28.16 -6.04
CA VAL A 59 -1.57 -28.13 -5.78
C VAL A 59 -2.28 -28.05 -7.14
N ILE A 60 -3.10 -29.04 -7.46
CA ILE A 60 -3.87 -29.06 -8.70
C ILE A 60 -5.25 -28.48 -8.40
N GLU A 61 -5.46 -27.22 -8.77
CA GLU A 61 -6.77 -26.58 -8.68
C GLU A 61 -7.48 -26.63 -10.03
N ARG A 62 -8.78 -26.98 -10.01
CA ARG A 62 -9.62 -26.98 -11.22
C ARG A 62 -10.23 -25.61 -11.53
N SER A 63 -10.19 -24.69 -10.57
CA SER A 63 -10.78 -23.37 -10.68
C SER A 63 -9.81 -22.40 -11.33
N ILE A 64 -10.30 -21.62 -12.30
CA ILE A 64 -9.54 -20.53 -12.91
C ILE A 64 -9.57 -19.26 -12.04
N ALA A 65 -10.42 -19.20 -11.01
CA ALA A 65 -10.61 -18.00 -10.19
C ALA A 65 -9.35 -17.56 -9.43
N CYS A 66 -8.41 -18.47 -9.18
CA CYS A 66 -7.13 -18.15 -8.53
C CYS A 66 -6.10 -17.56 -9.50
N ILE A 67 -6.28 -17.79 -10.81
CA ILE A 67 -5.32 -17.36 -11.85
C ILE A 67 -5.83 -16.08 -12.52
N GLU A 68 -7.11 -16.06 -12.88
CA GLU A 68 -7.73 -14.89 -13.47
C GLU A 68 -8.36 -14.05 -12.37
N GLU A 69 -8.02 -12.76 -12.31
CA GLU A 69 -8.58 -11.79 -11.36
C GLU A 69 -10.06 -11.47 -11.67
N LEU A 70 -10.91 -12.50 -11.62
CA LEU A 70 -12.27 -12.45 -12.12
C LEU A 70 -13.08 -11.36 -11.39
N GLN A 71 -13.88 -10.64 -12.17
CA GLN A 71 -14.81 -9.65 -11.65
C GLN A 71 -16.13 -10.32 -11.25
N TYR A 72 -16.92 -9.60 -10.44
CA TYR A 72 -18.22 -10.09 -9.99
C TYR A 72 -19.17 -10.30 -11.16
N GLY A 73 -19.60 -11.54 -11.41
CA GLY A 73 -20.28 -11.91 -12.65
C GLY A 73 -21.64 -11.23 -12.93
N ARG A 74 -22.30 -10.63 -11.92
CA ARG A 74 -23.56 -9.89 -12.14
C ARG A 74 -23.26 -8.41 -12.26
N PHE A 75 -23.46 -7.88 -13.47
CA PHE A 75 -23.28 -6.47 -13.77
C PHE A 75 -24.61 -5.78 -14.07
N SER A 76 -24.73 -4.55 -13.63
CA SER A 76 -25.77 -3.62 -14.05
C SER A 76 -25.13 -2.26 -14.23
N PHE A 77 -25.64 -1.51 -15.20
CA PHE A 77 -25.14 -0.18 -15.55
C PHE A 77 -26.31 0.81 -15.54
N ASN A 78 -25.97 2.10 -15.42
CA ASN A 78 -26.88 3.22 -15.58
C ASN A 78 -28.15 3.16 -14.71
N GLY A 79 -28.07 2.57 -13.52
CA GLY A 79 -29.18 2.50 -12.58
C GLY A 79 -30.27 1.50 -12.96
N CYS A 80 -30.05 0.60 -13.93
CA CYS A 80 -31.03 -0.43 -14.29
C CYS A 80 -31.33 -1.39 -13.12
N ASN A 81 -30.37 -1.58 -12.22
CA ASN A 81 -30.58 -2.29 -10.96
C ASN A 81 -29.63 -1.76 -9.86
N PRO A 82 -30.10 -0.89 -8.94
CA PRO A 82 -29.25 -0.31 -7.91
C PRO A 82 -28.75 -1.33 -6.88
N GLU A 83 -29.45 -2.45 -6.67
CA GLU A 83 -28.99 -3.50 -5.77
C GLU A 83 -27.80 -4.25 -6.34
N VAL A 84 -27.84 -4.58 -7.64
CA VAL A 84 -26.74 -5.25 -8.32
C VAL A 84 -25.52 -4.33 -8.46
N GLU A 85 -25.71 -3.04 -8.73
CA GLU A 85 -24.62 -2.07 -8.71
C GLU A 85 -23.95 -1.95 -7.33
N LYS A 86 -24.75 -2.02 -6.25
CA LYS A 86 -24.22 -2.01 -4.89
C LYS A 86 -23.40 -3.26 -4.61
N LEU A 87 -23.87 -4.43 -5.03
CA LEU A 87 -23.12 -5.69 -4.90
C LEU A 87 -21.82 -5.66 -5.70
N MET A 88 -21.87 -5.20 -6.95
CA MET A 88 -20.68 -5.03 -7.80
C MET A 88 -19.63 -4.14 -7.12
N LYS A 89 -20.05 -3.01 -6.53
CA LYS A 89 -19.16 -2.13 -5.77
C LYS A 89 -18.58 -2.83 -4.56
N ILE A 90 -19.39 -3.53 -3.75
CA ILE A 90 -18.91 -4.25 -2.56
C ILE A 90 -17.81 -5.25 -2.92
N HIS A 91 -18.00 -6.04 -3.97
CA HIS A 91 -17.01 -7.04 -4.40
C HIS A 91 -15.76 -6.43 -5.07
N SER A 92 -15.84 -5.19 -5.54
CA SER A 92 -14.69 -4.50 -6.17
C SER A 92 -13.90 -3.62 -5.20
N LYS A 93 -14.45 -3.30 -4.02
CA LYS A 93 -13.84 -2.41 -3.03
C LYS A 93 -12.44 -2.84 -2.59
N ASP A 94 -12.23 -4.12 -2.35
CA ASP A 94 -10.95 -4.61 -1.84
C ASP A 94 -9.85 -4.41 -2.90
N LYS A 95 -10.15 -4.72 -4.15
CA LYS A 95 -9.25 -4.46 -5.30
C LYS A 95 -9.00 -2.96 -5.50
N GLU A 96 -10.05 -2.13 -5.37
CA GLU A 96 -9.90 -0.67 -5.47
C GLU A 96 -9.03 -0.09 -4.34
N LEU A 97 -9.16 -0.61 -3.12
CA LEU A 97 -8.33 -0.21 -1.98
C LEU A 97 -6.86 -0.60 -2.17
N GLU A 98 -6.58 -1.82 -2.65
CA GLU A 98 -5.21 -2.25 -2.96
C GLU A 98 -4.59 -1.39 -4.07
N ALA A 99 -5.35 -1.10 -5.13
CA ALA A 99 -4.91 -0.21 -6.20
C ALA A 99 -4.67 1.23 -5.71
N ALA A 100 -5.49 1.73 -4.78
CA ALA A 100 -5.30 3.04 -4.17
C ALA A 100 -4.04 3.07 -3.29
N ALA A 101 -3.83 2.05 -2.47
CA ALA A 101 -2.66 1.94 -1.60
C ALA A 101 -1.35 1.86 -2.41
N THR A 102 -1.31 1.09 -3.50
CA THR A 102 -0.14 1.03 -4.38
C THR A 102 0.15 2.37 -5.05
N ARG A 103 -0.87 3.10 -5.48
CA ARG A 103 -0.71 4.46 -6.04
C ARG A 103 -0.23 5.46 -5.00
N GLU A 104 -0.72 5.37 -3.77
CA GLU A 104 -0.25 6.20 -2.66
C GLU A 104 1.21 5.89 -2.29
N ALA A 105 1.58 4.61 -2.26
CA ALA A 105 2.96 4.18 -2.04
C ALA A 105 3.92 4.69 -3.13
N GLN A 106 3.49 4.74 -4.40
CA GLN A 106 4.28 5.31 -5.49
C GLN A 106 4.46 6.82 -5.39
N ASN A 107 3.46 7.54 -4.86
CA ASN A 107 3.49 8.99 -4.75
C ASN A 107 4.12 9.49 -3.45
N SER A 108 4.19 8.64 -2.43
CA SER A 108 4.83 8.96 -1.15
C SER A 108 6.35 8.76 -1.25
N VAL A 109 7.09 9.65 -0.56
CA VAL A 109 8.55 9.56 -0.46
C VAL A 109 8.87 8.86 0.85
N ASN A 110 9.68 7.80 0.79
CA ASN A 110 10.12 7.09 1.99
C ASN A 110 11.15 7.94 2.79
N ASP A 111 11.21 7.77 4.11
CA ASP A 111 12.09 8.53 5.01
C ASP A 111 13.57 8.42 4.61
N GLN A 112 13.99 7.25 4.13
CA GLN A 112 15.35 7.02 3.62
C GLN A 112 15.63 7.85 2.37
N GLU A 113 14.69 7.88 1.42
CA GLU A 113 14.81 8.68 0.21
C GLU A 113 14.78 10.18 0.54
N MET A 114 13.97 10.60 1.52
CA MET A 114 13.95 11.97 2.01
C MET A 114 15.30 12.38 2.60
N ALA A 115 15.92 11.51 3.40
CA ALA A 115 17.23 11.74 3.98
C ALA A 115 18.32 11.89 2.91
N ASP A 116 18.35 11.02 1.91
CA ASP A 116 19.33 11.08 0.81
C ASP A 116 19.19 12.36 -0.03
N ARG A 117 17.95 12.77 -0.32
CA ARG A 117 17.68 14.06 -0.98
C ARG A 117 18.17 15.23 -0.13
N TYR A 118 18.00 15.17 1.19
CA TYR A 118 18.47 16.23 2.10
C TYR A 118 19.99 16.29 2.20
N LEU A 119 20.66 15.13 2.25
CA LEU A 119 22.12 15.02 2.23
C LEU A 119 22.68 15.60 0.93
N SER A 120 22.18 15.19 -0.24
CA SER A 120 22.65 15.73 -1.52
C SER A 120 22.44 17.25 -1.64
N LEU A 121 21.27 17.75 -1.22
CA LEU A 121 20.97 19.18 -1.27
C LEU A 121 21.87 20.00 -0.33
N SER A 122 22.05 19.56 0.91
CA SER A 122 22.89 20.26 1.90
C SER A 122 24.35 20.40 1.46
N HIS A 123 24.91 19.38 0.79
CA HIS A 123 26.26 19.44 0.22
C HIS A 123 26.39 20.47 -0.91
N THR A 124 25.36 20.66 -1.73
CA THR A 124 25.38 21.68 -2.80
C THR A 124 25.15 23.09 -2.27
N ILE A 125 24.32 23.25 -1.24
CA ILE A 125 24.03 24.53 -0.61
C ILE A 125 25.28 25.04 0.14
N ALA A 126 25.99 24.19 0.87
CA ALA A 126 27.22 24.56 1.56
C ALA A 126 28.27 25.17 0.61
N LYS A 127 28.41 24.63 -0.61
CA LYS A 127 29.32 25.15 -1.64
C LYS A 127 28.94 26.55 -2.16
N LYS A 128 27.65 26.89 -2.20
CA LYS A 128 27.17 28.22 -2.62
C LYS A 128 27.52 29.31 -1.60
N PHE A 129 27.57 28.96 -0.32
CA PHE A 129 27.94 29.90 0.75
C PHE A 129 29.44 29.97 1.00
N ALA A 130 30.19 28.89 0.73
CA ALA A 130 31.65 28.89 0.81
C ALA A 130 32.32 29.81 -0.23
N LYS A 131 31.70 30.05 -1.39
CA LYS A 131 32.25 30.88 -2.47
C LYS A 131 32.07 32.40 -2.29
N LYS A 132 31.41 32.87 -1.22
CA LYS A 132 31.31 34.31 -0.91
C LYS A 132 32.47 34.75 -0.02
N ARG A 133 33.65 35.03 -0.60
CA ARG A 133 34.67 35.95 -0.01
C ARG A 133 35.92 36.25 -0.86
N LYS A 134 35.90 36.14 -2.19
CA LYS A 134 37.07 36.53 -3.03
C LYS A 134 36.78 37.52 -4.17
N HIS A 135 35.63 38.20 -4.14
CA HIS A 135 35.32 39.23 -5.14
C HIS A 135 35.69 40.65 -4.70
N ALA A 136 36.15 40.84 -3.45
CA ALA A 136 36.47 42.16 -2.90
C ALA A 136 37.94 42.59 -3.09
N GLU A 137 38.83 41.72 -3.59
CA GLU A 137 40.26 42.04 -3.77
C GLU A 137 40.63 42.34 -5.24
N ILE A 138 39.71 42.23 -6.20
CA ILE A 138 40.00 42.42 -7.64
C ILE A 138 39.62 43.84 -8.11
N ASP A 139 38.84 44.61 -7.35
CA ASP A 139 38.38 45.95 -7.74
C ASP A 139 39.38 47.08 -7.40
N GLU A 140 40.51 46.81 -6.74
CA GLU A 140 41.49 47.86 -6.34
C GLU A 140 42.69 47.98 -7.31
N SER A 141 42.70 47.25 -8.44
CA SER A 141 43.84 47.29 -9.39
C SER A 141 43.47 47.59 -10.85
N PHE A 142 42.24 48.03 -11.14
CA PHE A 142 41.78 48.26 -12.52
C PHE A 142 41.51 49.72 -12.92
N ASP A 143 41.97 50.70 -12.14
CA ASP A 143 41.72 52.13 -12.42
C ASP A 143 42.94 52.96 -12.85
N LYS A 144 44.07 52.34 -13.20
CA LYS A 144 45.21 53.06 -13.81
C LYS A 144 45.97 52.22 -14.83
N ALA A 145 45.55 52.27 -16.09
CA ALA A 145 46.42 52.44 -17.26
C ALA A 145 45.57 52.28 -18.53
N ASN A 146 45.29 53.41 -19.19
CA ASN A 146 45.06 53.40 -20.62
C ASN A 146 46.39 53.06 -21.33
N ASP A 147 46.24 52.46 -22.51
CA ASP A 147 47.14 52.58 -23.67
C ASP A 147 48.28 51.56 -23.82
N SER A 148 48.03 50.50 -24.62
CA SER A 148 48.91 50.06 -25.72
C SER A 148 48.43 48.75 -26.41
N MET A 149 48.31 48.84 -27.73
CA MET A 149 48.40 47.85 -28.82
C MET A 149 48.35 46.32 -28.60
N ASP A 150 47.44 45.72 -29.37
CA ASP A 150 47.53 44.51 -30.23
C ASP A 150 48.43 43.33 -29.83
N ILE A 151 47.80 42.19 -29.50
CA ILE A 151 48.30 40.84 -29.85
C ILE A 151 47.10 39.92 -30.17
N GLU A 152 47.11 39.37 -31.38
CA GLU A 152 46.19 38.33 -31.89
C GLU A 152 46.32 37.02 -31.10
N GLU A 153 45.20 36.39 -30.72
CA GLU A 153 45.17 34.94 -30.53
C GLU A 153 43.74 34.37 -30.72
N GLU A 154 43.59 33.66 -31.83
CA GLU A 154 42.43 32.84 -32.20
C GLU A 154 42.30 31.63 -31.27
N ILE A 155 41.19 31.54 -30.51
CA ILE A 155 40.79 30.33 -29.76
C ILE A 155 39.30 30.02 -30.06
N PRO A 156 38.95 28.75 -30.40
CA PRO A 156 37.73 28.43 -31.16
C PRO A 156 36.40 28.58 -30.40
N LYS A 157 35.41 29.13 -31.13
CA LYS A 157 33.99 29.24 -30.75
C LYS A 157 33.31 27.86 -30.77
N SER A 158 33.45 27.06 -29.74
CA SER A 158 32.52 25.93 -29.51
C SER A 158 32.17 25.80 -28.04
N GLN A 159 30.86 25.83 -27.76
CA GLN A 159 30.20 25.61 -26.47
C GLN A 159 30.02 26.81 -25.52
N LYS A 160 29.34 27.87 -25.98
CA LYS A 160 28.58 28.75 -25.08
C LYS A 160 27.08 28.64 -25.40
N LYS A 161 26.37 27.71 -24.72
CA LYS A 161 24.90 27.70 -24.74
C LYS A 161 24.41 28.91 -23.96
N LYS A 162 23.85 29.91 -24.65
CA LYS A 162 23.17 31.06 -24.01
C LYS A 162 21.94 30.52 -23.28
N SER A 163 21.92 30.57 -21.95
CA SER A 163 20.73 30.24 -21.17
C SER A 163 19.69 31.35 -21.34
N SER A 164 18.72 31.17 -22.24
CA SER A 164 17.55 32.03 -22.28
C SER A 164 16.78 31.86 -20.97
N LYS A 165 16.62 32.94 -20.19
CA LYS A 165 15.77 32.94 -18.98
C LYS A 165 14.36 32.50 -19.38
N ARG A 166 13.97 31.28 -19.03
CA ARG A 166 12.60 30.79 -19.20
C ARG A 166 11.71 31.60 -18.25
N LYS A 167 10.74 32.33 -18.81
CA LYS A 167 9.71 33.04 -18.03
C LYS A 167 8.57 32.06 -17.71
N PHE A 168 7.89 32.31 -16.61
CA PHE A 168 6.74 31.53 -16.13
C PHE A 168 5.60 31.59 -17.16
N MET A 169 5.20 30.44 -17.71
CA MET A 169 4.02 30.35 -18.57
C MET A 169 2.79 30.17 -17.70
N LYS A 170 1.79 31.05 -17.86
CA LYS A 170 0.51 30.89 -17.19
C LYS A 170 -0.31 29.81 -17.92
N PRO A 171 -1.11 29.00 -17.18
CA PRO A 171 -2.04 28.06 -17.78
C PRO A 171 -3.04 28.80 -18.68
N LYS A 172 -3.52 28.11 -19.72
CA LYS A 172 -4.68 28.60 -20.48
C LYS A 172 -5.93 28.23 -19.70
N ASP A 173 -6.77 29.22 -19.45
CA ASP A 173 -8.11 29.01 -18.92
C ASP A 173 -8.98 28.45 -20.07
N GLU A 174 -9.59 27.29 -19.85
CA GLU A 174 -10.73 26.80 -20.64
C GLU A 174 -12.02 27.48 -20.16
#